data_AF-A0A2E9XEP5-F1
#
_entry.id   AF-A0A2E9XEP5-F1
#
_cell.length_a   1.000
_cell.length_b   1.000
_cell.length_c   1.000
_cell.angle_alpha   90.00
_cell.angle_beta   90.00
_cell.angle_gamma   90.00
#
_symmetry.space_group_name_H-M   'P 1'
#
loop_
_entity.id
_entity.type
_entity.pdbx_description
1 polymer ?
#
loop_
_entity_poly.entity_id
_entity_poly.type
_entity_poly.pdbx_seq_one_letter_code
_entity_poly.pdbx_strand_id
1 'polypeptide(L)'
;MSYTTLSIFTPGSKWDGIENGSAEWGAIFQETFAILAEHGAEQVGNFFVPGMAANVSIQTYADRDTALRCQAKMVEGGYLNYQSGGEAIPIEDYVGIVS
;
A
#
# COMPACT_ATOMS: atom_id res chain seq x y z
N MET A 1 -16.66 -9.72 7.79
CA MET A 1 -16.32 -9.37 6.39
C MET A 1 -14.90 -8.84 6.40
N SER A 2 -14.02 -9.30 5.51
CA SER A 2 -12.70 -8.69 5.31
C SER A 2 -12.86 -7.43 4.45
N TYR A 3 -12.09 -6.40 4.77
CA TYR A 3 -12.04 -5.15 3.99
C TYR A 3 -10.87 -5.23 3.00
N THR A 4 -11.17 -5.05 1.72
CA THR A 4 -10.16 -5.13 0.64
C THR A 4 -9.78 -3.75 0.16
N THR A 5 -8.49 -3.48 0.09
CA THR A 5 -7.96 -2.26 -0.54
C THR A 5 -7.35 -2.57 -1.89
N LEU A 6 -7.53 -1.65 -2.84
CA LEU A 6 -6.65 -1.50 -3.98
C LEU A 6 -5.83 -0.23 -3.73
N SER A 7 -4.51 -0.38 -3.62
CA SER A 7 -3.59 0.72 -3.35
C SER A 7 -2.63 0.90 -4.51
N ILE A 8 -2.36 2.16 -4.87
CA ILE A 8 -1.35 2.52 -5.86
C ILE A 8 -0.30 3.36 -5.16
N PHE A 9 0.96 2.93 -5.20
CA PHE A 9 2.03 3.60 -4.47
C PHE A 9 3.39 3.53 -5.18
N THR A 10 4.25 4.49 -4.84
CA THR A 10 5.68 4.47 -5.17
C THR A 10 6.50 4.22 -3.90
N PRO A 11 7.78 3.87 -4.02
CA PRO A 11 8.70 3.92 -2.88
C PRO A 11 8.65 5.30 -2.21
N GLY A 12 8.69 5.30 -0.87
CA GLY A 12 8.83 6.49 -0.05
C GLY A 12 10.30 6.91 0.13
N SER A 13 10.52 7.99 0.89
CA SER A 13 11.86 8.57 1.11
C SER A 13 12.86 7.62 1.77
N LYS A 14 12.40 6.56 2.45
CA LYS A 14 13.28 5.57 3.09
C LYS A 14 14.07 4.75 2.07
N TRP A 15 13.63 4.74 0.82
CA TRP A 15 14.31 4.03 -0.27
C TRP A 15 15.28 4.93 -1.05
N ASP A 16 15.35 6.23 -0.73
CA ASP A 16 16.17 7.19 -1.47
C ASP A 16 17.66 6.84 -1.35
N GLY A 17 18.34 6.72 -2.49
CA GLY A 17 19.76 6.41 -2.54
C GLY A 17 20.12 4.95 -2.19
N ILE A 18 19.13 4.09 -1.93
CA ILE A 18 19.36 2.69 -1.56
C ILE A 18 19.54 1.83 -2.80
N GLU A 19 20.67 1.14 -2.88
CA GLU A 19 20.96 0.20 -3.95
C GLU A 19 20.09 -1.06 -3.81
N ASN A 20 19.38 -1.42 -4.89
CA ASN A 20 18.53 -2.60 -4.92
C ASN A 20 19.37 -3.89 -4.73
N GLY A 21 18.93 -4.77 -3.83
CA GLY A 21 19.66 -5.99 -3.46
C GLY A 21 20.75 -5.82 -2.42
N SER A 22 21.01 -4.59 -1.94
CA SER A 22 21.89 -4.35 -0.80
C SER A 22 21.29 -4.87 0.51
N ALA A 23 22.13 -4.98 1.56
CA ALA A 23 21.67 -5.39 2.89
C ALA A 23 20.65 -4.38 3.48
N GLU A 24 20.86 -3.09 3.23
CA GLU A 24 19.96 -2.02 3.67
C GLU A 24 18.61 -2.09 2.94
N TRP A 25 18.63 -2.35 1.63
CA TRP A 25 17.41 -2.62 0.87
C TRP A 25 16.61 -3.78 1.49
N GLY A 26 17.30 -4.88 1.81
CA GLY A 26 16.68 -6.04 2.45
C GLY A 26 16.07 -5.71 3.83
N ALA A 27 16.75 -4.89 4.63
CA ALA A 27 16.25 -4.46 5.94
C ALA A 27 14.96 -3.62 5.80
N ILE A 28 14.96 -2.61 4.93
CA ILE A 28 13.77 -1.75 4.71
C ILE A 28 12.62 -2.58 4.16
N PHE A 29 12.91 -3.55 3.28
CA PHE A 29 11.91 -4.48 2.76
C PHE A 29 11.28 -5.31 3.89
N GLN A 30 12.09 -5.91 4.77
CA GLN A 30 11.57 -6.67 5.92
C GLN A 30 10.74 -5.81 6.87
N GLU A 31 11.17 -4.58 7.15
CA GLU A 31 10.40 -3.64 7.98
C GLU A 31 9.04 -3.29 7.36
N THR A 32 8.99 -3.14 6.03
CA THR A 32 7.74 -2.93 5.30
C THR A 32 6.79 -4.11 5.53
N PHE A 33 7.26 -5.34 5.36
CA PHE A 33 6.43 -6.54 5.61
C PHE A 33 6.05 -6.70 7.09
N ALA A 34 6.89 -6.29 8.02
CA ALA A 34 6.58 -6.30 9.44
C ALA A 34 5.40 -5.37 9.76
N ILE A 35 5.36 -4.18 9.18
CA ILE A 35 4.23 -3.24 9.35
C ILE A 35 2.93 -3.83 8.78
N LEU A 36 2.99 -4.45 7.60
CA LEU A 36 1.84 -5.14 7.00
C LEU A 36 1.32 -6.26 7.92
N ALA A 37 2.24 -7.10 8.42
CA ALA A 37 1.89 -8.22 9.30
C ALA A 37 1.32 -7.76 10.65
N GLU A 38 1.86 -6.70 11.25
CA GLU A 38 1.35 -6.10 12.49
C GLU A 38 -0.12 -5.65 12.37
N HIS A 39 -0.53 -5.22 11.17
CA HIS A 39 -1.90 -4.80 10.89
C HIS A 39 -2.77 -5.92 10.32
N GLY A 40 -2.28 -7.17 10.31
CA GLY A 40 -3.00 -8.31 9.75
C GLY A 40 -3.32 -8.16 8.28
N ALA A 41 -2.48 -7.45 7.51
CA ALA A 41 -2.64 -7.32 6.08
C ALA A 41 -2.32 -8.66 5.40
N GLU A 42 -3.25 -9.15 4.61
CA GLU A 42 -3.04 -10.33 3.77
C GLU A 42 -2.87 -9.88 2.31
N GLN A 43 -1.78 -10.30 1.68
CA GLN A 43 -1.51 -9.95 0.29
C GLN A 43 -2.33 -10.84 -0.66
N VAL A 44 -3.21 -10.23 -1.45
CA VAL A 44 -3.96 -10.92 -2.52
C VAL A 44 -3.18 -10.87 -3.84
N GLY A 45 -2.57 -9.72 -4.15
CA GLY A 45 -1.72 -9.56 -5.34
C GLY A 45 -0.94 -8.25 -5.30
N ASN A 46 0.26 -8.24 -5.87
CA ASN A 46 1.12 -7.06 -5.94
C ASN A 46 1.80 -7.00 -7.31
N PHE A 47 1.70 -5.86 -7.99
CA PHE A 47 2.14 -5.71 -9.37
C PHE A 47 2.89 -4.38 -9.52
N PHE A 48 4.01 -4.39 -10.24
CA PHE A 48 4.57 -3.15 -10.76
C PHE A 48 3.93 -2.84 -12.12
N VAL A 49 3.47 -1.61 -12.30
CA VAL A 49 2.84 -1.14 -13.55
C VAL A 49 3.79 -0.13 -14.22
N PRO A 50 4.55 -0.54 -15.26
CA PRO A 50 5.57 0.32 -15.87
C PRO A 50 5.01 1.64 -16.42
N GLY A 51 3.81 1.62 -17.02
CA GLY A 51 3.18 2.82 -17.57
C GLY A 51 2.79 3.86 -16.51
N MET A 52 2.73 3.47 -15.24
CA MET A 52 2.48 4.37 -14.11
C MET A 52 3.73 4.65 -13.28
N ALA A 53 4.84 3.93 -13.55
CA ALA A 53 6.03 3.87 -12.70
C ALA A 53 5.68 3.66 -11.21
N ALA A 54 4.67 2.83 -10.92
CA ALA A 54 4.11 2.63 -9.58
C ALA A 54 3.74 1.15 -9.35
N ASN A 55 3.59 0.79 -8.08
CA ASN A 55 3.04 -0.50 -7.67
C ASN A 55 1.53 -0.40 -7.46
N VAL A 56 0.81 -1.46 -7.82
CA VAL A 56 -0.58 -1.70 -7.48
C VAL A 56 -0.63 -2.91 -6.56
N SER A 57 -1.21 -2.73 -5.38
CA SER A 57 -1.34 -3.77 -4.35
C SER A 57 -2.79 -3.99 -3.98
N ILE A 58 -3.19 -5.26 -3.92
CA ILE A 58 -4.49 -5.71 -3.44
C ILE A 58 -4.25 -6.45 -2.13
N GLN A 59 -4.84 -5.94 -1.05
CA GLN A 59 -4.65 -6.46 0.30
C GLN A 59 -5.98 -6.54 1.03
N THR A 60 -6.15 -7.57 1.86
CA THR A 60 -7.28 -7.71 2.79
C THR A 60 -6.87 -7.38 4.22
N TYR A 61 -7.79 -6.77 4.95
CA TYR A 61 -7.66 -6.39 6.36
C TYR A 61 -8.92 -6.82 7.13
N ALA A 62 -8.84 -6.82 8.46
CA ALA A 62 -10.00 -7.09 9.31
C ALA A 62 -11.13 -6.05 9.12
N ASP A 63 -10.76 -4.77 9.01
CA ASP A 63 -11.66 -3.64 8.80
C ASP A 63 -10.95 -2.44 8.13
N ARG A 64 -11.75 -1.43 7.77
CA ARG A 64 -11.30 -0.20 7.12
C ARG A 64 -10.30 0.57 7.97
N ASP A 65 -10.56 0.71 9.27
CA ASP A 65 -9.72 1.53 10.14
C ASP A 65 -8.33 0.91 10.33
N THR A 66 -8.26 -0.42 10.35
CA THR A 66 -6.99 -1.17 10.39
C THR A 66 -6.18 -0.94 9.12
N ALA A 67 -6.83 -0.95 7.95
CA ALA A 67 -6.18 -0.63 6.69
C ALA A 67 -5.64 0.82 6.68
N LEU A 68 -6.44 1.79 7.13
CA LEU A 68 -6.04 3.20 7.20
C LEU A 68 -4.86 3.42 8.16
N ARG A 69 -4.86 2.78 9.34
CA ARG A 69 -3.73 2.82 10.28
C ARG A 69 -2.46 2.23 9.68
N CYS A 70 -2.57 1.10 8.97
CA CYS A 70 -1.44 0.49 8.28
C CYS A 70 -0.84 1.45 7.25
N GLN A 71 -1.68 2.04 6.39
CA GLN A 71 -1.25 2.97 5.35
C GLN A 71 -0.64 4.25 5.94
N ALA A 72 -1.24 4.79 7.01
CA ALA A 72 -0.68 5.93 7.73
C ALA A 72 0.72 5.61 8.27
N LYS A 73 0.92 4.46 8.92
CA LYS A 73 2.23 4.04 9.44
C LYS A 73 3.28 3.88 8.34
N MET A 74 2.88 3.39 7.16
CA MET A 74 3.75 3.29 5.99
C MET A 74 4.20 4.66 5.47
N VAL A 75 3.30 5.64 5.43
CA VAL A 75 3.61 7.03 5.02
C VAL A 75 4.48 7.72 6.06
N GLU A 76 4.09 7.66 7.34
CA GLU A 76 4.83 8.29 8.44
C GLU A 76 6.27 7.77 8.56
N GLY A 77 6.45 6.48 8.31
CA GLY A 77 7.77 5.86 8.29
C GLY A 77 8.58 6.08 7.00
N GLY A 78 8.01 6.77 6.01
CA GLY A 78 8.64 7.03 4.72
C GLY A 78 8.82 5.77 3.85
N TYR A 79 8.10 4.68 4.13
CA TYR A 79 8.22 3.43 3.37
C TYR A 79 7.54 3.53 2.03
N LEU A 80 6.33 4.07 1.98
CA LEU A 80 5.51 4.12 0.77
C LEU A 80 4.88 5.50 0.62
N ASN A 81 4.81 5.96 -0.63
CA ASN A 81 4.02 7.14 -1.01
C ASN A 81 2.77 6.65 -1.75
N TYR A 82 1.61 6.70 -1.10
CA TYR A 82 0.34 6.33 -1.73
C TYR A 82 -0.12 7.43 -2.69
N GLN A 83 -0.29 7.07 -3.96
CA GLN A 83 -0.98 7.88 -4.96
C GLN A 83 -2.49 7.69 -4.86
N SER A 84 -2.91 6.49 -4.48
CA SER A 84 -4.26 6.14 -4.10
C SER A 84 -4.21 5.10 -2.99
N GLY A 85 -4.98 5.34 -1.93
CA GLY A 85 -5.13 4.44 -0.80
C GLY A 85 -6.52 4.61 -0.21
N GLY A 86 -7.24 3.49 -0.05
CA GLY A 86 -8.58 3.49 0.54
C GLY A 86 -9.60 2.74 -0.29
N GLU A 87 -10.87 3.06 -0.04
CA GLU A 87 -12.04 2.35 -0.54
C GLU A 87 -12.16 2.56 -2.05
N ALA A 88 -11.98 1.49 -2.82
CA ALA A 88 -12.49 1.45 -4.18
C ALA A 88 -14.01 1.31 -4.06
N ILE A 89 -14.75 2.39 -4.27
CA ILE A 89 -16.20 2.31 -4.37
C ILE A 89 -16.58 1.72 -5.74
N PRO A 90 -17.67 0.94 -5.83
CA PRO A 90 -18.27 0.55 -7.11
C PRO A 90 -18.42 1.77 -8.02
N ILE A 91 -18.18 1.60 -9.32
CA ILE A 91 -18.23 2.73 -10.26
C ILE A 91 -19.63 3.33 -10.35
N GLU A 92 -20.66 2.51 -10.07
CA GLU A 92 -22.05 2.89 -9.95
C GLU A 92 -22.27 3.86 -8.78
N ASP A 93 -21.64 3.61 -7.64
CA ASP A 93 -21.71 4.46 -6.45
C ASP A 93 -20.96 5.78 -6.67
N TYR A 94 -19.82 5.75 -7.39
CA TYR A 94 -19.12 6.96 -7.81
C TYR A 94 -19.98 7.84 -8.73
N VAL A 95 -20.60 7.26 -9.75
CA VAL A 95 -21.45 8.00 -10.71
C VAL A 95 -22.56 8.73 -9.96
N GLY A 96 -23.20 8.10 -8.97
CA GLY A 96 -24.23 8.73 -8.14
C GLY A 96 -23.75 9.87 -7.23
N ILE A 97 -22.44 10.00 -6.99
CA ILE A 97 -21.85 11.09 -6.20
C ILE A 97 -21.48 12.29 -7.08
N VAL A 98 -21.08 12.05 -8.34
CA VAL A 98 -20.60 13.10 -9.25
C VAL A 98 -21.65 13.59 -10.26
N SER A 99 -22.78 12.90 -10.39
CA SER A 99 -23.95 13.33 -11.17
C SER A 99 -24.83 14.31 -10.40
#